data_AF-A0A7J6P4S3-F1
#
_entry.id   AF-A0A7J6P4S3-F1
#
_cell.length_a   1.000
_cell.length_b   1.000
_cell.length_c   1.000
_cell.angle_alpha   90.00
_cell.angle_beta   90.00
_cell.angle_gamma   90.00
#
_symmetry.space_group_name_H-M   'P 1'
#
loop_
_entity.id
_entity.type
_entity.pdbx_description
1 polymer ?
#
loop_
_entity_poly.entity_id
_entity_poly.type
_entity_poly.pdbx_seq_one_letter_code
_entity_poly.pdbx_strand_id
1 'polypeptide(L)'
;MSSTIRILDYKIENGKERYQVEYPHGRGVKWVAPFAIGGQYKQDMATAKIRYQQQQDQSQKLRAQLEGPGSGPAMDGLHGTGGSGTAGGPSSSTPGRQRRLTLAQQQMNASTGAGAGRLGAAFGVGNTAQVKCICFGGAGVGDSEFVTCSSCCRKSHCKCVRADAEATDFVCPFCRMLNMDPFEAGLDLLGFVASARNMTAPSAVESTLSMRLNVTSNQIREWQAKKYNVAVRCVAVAHKRSHITSGPLWPLELRASVNNYRDVFRISPGKYGHVRREVTSKYIDDVLRPNNNVVHITYKTGYDPNQPAQSAAAQPPRFFFGVVVTKQVSPEELLASVVQPSLEKCRRQDLDIVTLGRKRARELQDDDLQIDTRAVHDILQTKCPISLCEIELPARGCDCEHLQTFDAKAYIDINKLTANVDKRWQCPICAKPLSTE
;
A
#
# COMPACT_ATOMS: atom_id res chain seq x y z
N MET A 1 -6.25 23.43 15.16
CA MET A 1 -5.10 24.07 15.83
C MET A 1 -4.14 22.96 16.20
N SER A 2 -2.84 23.17 16.02
CA SER A 2 -1.85 22.09 16.07
C SER A 2 -1.47 21.76 17.52
N SER A 3 -1.95 20.62 18.04
CA SER A 3 -1.55 20.08 19.35
C SER A 3 -0.15 19.43 19.31
N THR A 4 0.74 19.95 18.46
CA THR A 4 2.01 19.31 18.10
C THR A 4 3.08 19.77 19.08
N ILE A 5 3.58 18.81 19.85
CA ILE A 5 4.79 18.96 20.65
C ILE A 5 5.94 19.34 19.70
N ARG A 6 6.70 20.40 20.02
CA ARG A 6 7.88 20.80 19.23
C ARG A 6 9.16 20.40 19.95
N ILE A 7 10.04 19.68 19.26
CA ILE A 7 11.40 19.43 19.72
C ILE A 7 12.26 20.63 19.30
N LEU A 8 12.73 21.38 20.30
CA LEU A 8 13.56 22.56 20.10
C LEU A 8 15.04 22.21 20.01
N ASP A 9 15.52 21.37 20.93
CA ASP A 9 16.95 21.10 21.12
C ASP A 9 17.20 19.67 21.66
N TYR A 10 18.46 19.25 21.68
CA TYR A 10 18.94 17.97 22.20
C TYR A 10 20.28 18.15 22.93
N LYS A 11 20.49 17.42 24.02
CA LYS A 11 21.78 17.33 24.72
C LYS A 11 22.01 15.94 25.28
N ILE A 12 23.27 15.63 25.56
CA ILE A 12 23.66 14.49 26.40
C ILE A 12 24.03 15.05 27.77
N GLU A 13 23.37 14.58 28.82
CA GLU A 13 23.55 15.04 30.20
C GLU A 13 23.79 13.82 31.10
N ASN A 14 24.95 13.75 31.74
CA ASN A 14 25.40 12.60 32.54
C ASN A 14 25.29 11.26 31.79
N GLY A 15 25.69 11.26 30.51
CA GLY A 15 25.63 10.09 29.63
C GLY A 15 24.22 9.68 29.17
N LYS A 16 23.17 10.45 29.50
CA LYS A 16 21.78 10.17 29.12
C LYS A 16 21.28 11.20 28.11
N GLU A 17 20.56 10.73 27.10
CA GLU A 17 19.91 11.58 26.10
C GLU A 17 18.79 12.42 26.73
N ARG A 18 18.75 13.71 26.38
CA ARG A 18 17.68 14.65 26.75
C ARG A 18 17.28 15.50 25.55
N TYR A 19 15.99 15.74 25.39
CA TYR A 19 15.45 16.64 24.38
C TYR A 19 14.72 17.80 25.04
N GLN A 20 14.91 19.01 24.52
CA GLN A 20 14.16 20.18 24.93
C GLN A 20 12.88 20.26 24.12
N VAL A 21 11.77 20.33 24.83
CA VAL A 21 10.44 20.13 24.26
C VAL A 21 9.50 21.26 24.69
N GLU A 22 8.87 21.89 23.70
CA GLU A 22 7.82 22.88 23.88
C GLU A 22 6.45 22.20 23.74
N TYR A 23 5.63 22.34 24.78
CA TYR A 23 4.28 21.77 24.85
C TYR A 23 3.22 22.79 24.46
N PRO A 24 2.18 22.41 23.68
CA PRO A 24 1.07 23.30 23.37
C PRO A 24 0.31 23.72 24.65
N HIS A 25 -0.36 24.87 24.56
CA HIS A 25 -1.18 25.49 25.61
C HIS A 25 -0.41 25.91 26.87
N GLY A 26 0.77 26.53 26.71
CA GLY A 26 1.43 27.28 27.79
C GLY A 26 2.07 26.42 28.89
N ARG A 27 2.22 25.10 28.69
CA ARG A 27 2.86 24.19 29.66
C ARG A 27 4.39 24.32 29.78
N GLY A 28 4.96 25.33 29.11
CA GLY A 28 6.37 25.69 29.15
C GLY A 28 7.28 24.78 28.33
N VAL A 29 8.56 25.12 28.34
CA VAL A 29 9.64 24.36 27.69
C VAL A 29 10.32 23.49 28.75
N LYS A 30 10.49 22.18 28.49
CA LYS A 30 11.07 21.23 29.46
C LYS A 30 12.06 20.28 28.80
N TRP A 31 13.03 19.79 29.58
CA TRP A 31 13.95 18.72 29.16
C TRP A 31 13.39 17.35 29.53
N VAL A 32 13.21 16.47 28.54
CA VAL A 32 12.61 15.14 28.71
C VAL A 32 13.49 14.04 28.12
N ALA A 33 13.27 12.79 28.57
CA ALA A 33 13.99 11.62 28.06
C ALA A 33 13.38 11.12 26.72
N PRO A 34 14.10 10.33 25.91
CA PRO A 34 13.66 9.94 24.56
C PRO A 34 12.30 9.23 24.53
N PHE A 35 12.02 8.39 25.54
CA PHE A 35 10.78 7.62 25.63
C PHE A 35 9.54 8.49 25.91
N ALA A 36 9.71 9.60 26.66
CA ALA A 36 8.63 10.49 27.07
C ALA A 36 8.07 11.39 25.93
N ILE A 37 8.59 11.24 24.72
CA ILE A 37 8.19 12.02 23.53
C ILE A 37 7.22 11.21 22.65
N GLY A 38 7.24 9.87 22.76
CA GLY A 38 6.38 8.99 21.97
C GLY A 38 6.88 8.73 20.55
N GLY A 39 6.50 7.59 19.98
CA GLY A 39 7.09 7.04 18.75
C GLY A 39 6.86 7.83 17.46
N GLN A 40 5.99 8.85 17.47
CA GLN A 40 5.60 9.64 16.30
C GLN A 40 6.61 10.75 15.93
N TYR A 41 7.48 11.19 16.85
CA TYR A 41 8.44 12.28 16.63
C TYR A 41 9.86 11.79 16.27
N LYS A 42 10.02 10.53 15.85
CA LYS A 42 11.35 9.94 15.56
C LYS A 42 12.18 10.75 14.54
N GLN A 43 11.52 11.39 13.56
CA GLN A 43 12.19 12.23 12.57
C GLN A 43 12.69 13.56 13.18
N ASP A 44 11.88 14.20 14.03
CA ASP A 44 12.28 15.44 14.73
C ASP A 44 13.40 15.16 15.75
N MET A 45 13.33 14.03 16.46
CA MET A 45 14.38 13.57 17.38
C MET A 45 15.71 13.31 16.65
N ALA A 46 15.67 12.65 15.49
CA ALA A 46 16.85 12.45 14.66
C ALA A 46 17.40 13.78 14.13
N THR A 47 16.52 14.71 13.74
CA THR A 47 16.90 16.05 13.27
C THR A 47 17.57 16.87 14.36
N ALA A 48 17.05 16.85 15.60
CA ALA A 48 17.65 17.53 16.75
C ALA A 48 19.04 16.95 17.09
N LYS A 49 19.20 15.62 17.06
CA LYS A 49 20.50 14.94 17.21
C LYS A 49 21.53 15.39 16.17
N ILE A 50 21.13 15.48 14.89
CA ILE A 50 22.01 15.93 13.80
C ILE A 50 22.45 17.39 14.02
N ARG A 51 21.53 18.29 14.40
CA ARG A 51 21.87 19.70 14.71
C ARG A 51 22.86 19.82 15.86
N TYR A 52 22.65 19.06 16.94
CA TYR A 52 23.58 19.04 18.07
C TYR A 52 24.97 18.54 17.67
N GLN A 53 25.06 17.46 16.88
CA GLN A 53 26.36 17.00 16.37
C GLN A 53 27.05 18.08 15.52
N GLN A 54 26.32 18.74 14.63
CA GLN A 54 26.85 19.85 13.83
C GLN A 54 27.33 21.03 14.69
N GLN A 55 26.63 21.34 15.78
CA GLN A 55 27.07 22.36 16.75
C GLN A 55 28.33 21.92 17.53
N GLN A 56 28.46 20.66 17.91
CA GLN A 56 29.68 20.12 18.53
C GLN A 56 30.86 20.21 17.55
N ASP A 57 30.68 19.74 16.32
CA ASP A 57 31.70 19.80 15.27
C ASP A 57 32.10 21.25 14.95
N GLN A 58 31.14 22.19 14.92
CA GLN A 58 31.39 23.61 14.71
C GLN A 58 32.11 24.24 15.91
N SER A 59 31.74 23.88 17.15
CA SER A 59 32.40 24.36 18.35
C SER A 59 33.84 23.86 18.46
N GLN A 60 34.10 22.60 18.08
CA GLN A 60 35.45 22.04 17.98
C GLN A 60 36.29 22.75 16.91
N LYS A 61 35.72 23.00 15.73
CA LYS A 61 36.38 23.79 14.66
C LYS A 61 36.67 25.22 15.12
N LEU A 62 35.74 25.86 15.82
CA LEU A 62 35.92 27.22 16.33
C LEU A 62 36.99 27.27 17.45
N ARG A 63 37.05 26.29 18.34
CA ARG A 63 38.14 26.17 19.33
C ARG A 63 39.49 26.00 18.65
N ALA A 64 39.59 25.11 17.65
CA ALA A 64 40.81 24.94 16.85
C ALA A 64 41.21 26.20 16.05
N GLN A 65 40.26 27.09 15.73
CA GLN A 65 40.53 28.39 15.11
C GLN A 65 40.94 29.46 16.12
N LEU A 66 40.35 29.47 17.33
CA LEU A 66 40.68 30.39 18.42
C LEU A 66 42.01 30.06 19.10
N GLU A 67 42.48 28.81 18.99
CA GLU A 67 43.81 28.36 19.41
C GLU A 67 44.88 28.58 18.30
N GLY A 68 44.51 29.17 17.17
CA GLY A 68 45.43 29.59 16.10
C GLY A 68 46.11 30.95 16.39
N PRO A 69 47.34 31.18 15.90
CA PRO A 69 48.05 32.45 16.12
C PRO A 69 47.35 33.60 15.36
N GLY A 70 46.96 34.64 16.10
CA GLY A 70 45.96 35.60 15.63
C GLY A 70 46.48 36.87 14.94
N SER A 71 45.54 37.75 14.59
CA SER A 71 45.75 39.19 14.39
C SER A 71 44.40 39.93 14.40
N GLY A 72 44.45 41.24 14.68
CA GLY A 72 43.31 42.09 15.07
C GLY A 72 42.52 42.79 13.94
N PRO A 73 41.70 43.82 14.27
CA PRO A 73 40.41 44.04 13.60
C PRO A 73 40.21 45.39 12.85
N ALA A 74 39.18 45.44 12.01
CA ALA A 74 38.46 46.63 11.51
C ALA A 74 37.03 46.16 11.10
N MET A 75 35.90 46.70 11.60
CA MET A 75 35.29 48.05 11.52
C MET A 75 34.46 48.32 10.25
N ASP A 76 33.23 48.82 10.50
CA ASP A 76 32.28 49.57 9.66
C ASP A 76 31.51 48.92 8.46
N GLY A 77 30.24 49.34 8.32
CA GLY A 77 29.37 49.07 7.14
C GLY A 77 27.85 49.10 7.42
N LEU A 78 27.17 50.23 7.15
CA LEU A 78 25.73 50.47 7.41
C LEU A 78 24.84 50.44 6.13
N HIS A 79 23.50 50.30 6.34
CA HIS A 79 22.37 50.57 5.40
C HIS A 79 22.26 49.66 4.14
N GLY A 80 21.12 49.44 3.45
CA GLY A 80 19.69 49.85 3.52
C GLY A 80 18.85 48.89 2.61
N THR A 81 17.63 49.13 2.07
CA THR A 81 16.54 50.13 2.22
C THR A 81 15.31 49.74 1.35
N GLY A 82 14.06 50.02 1.77
CA GLY A 82 12.80 49.84 0.96
C GLY A 82 12.07 48.48 1.14
N GLY A 83 10.73 48.34 1.12
CA GLY A 83 9.61 49.20 0.67
C GLY A 83 9.16 48.86 -0.76
N SER A 84 7.88 48.74 -1.15
CA SER A 84 6.56 48.89 -0.49
C SER A 84 5.41 48.42 -1.44
N GLY A 85 4.13 48.41 -0.99
CA GLY A 85 2.90 48.28 -1.82
C GLY A 85 2.27 46.87 -1.89
N THR A 86 1.02 46.54 -1.51
CA THR A 86 -0.36 47.06 -1.80
C THR A 86 -0.85 46.85 -3.23
N ALA A 87 -2.11 46.55 -3.57
CA ALA A 87 -3.31 45.97 -2.90
C ALA A 87 -4.43 45.84 -3.97
N GLY A 88 -5.44 44.97 -3.80
CA GLY A 88 -6.66 45.01 -4.66
C GLY A 88 -7.52 43.73 -4.74
N GLY A 89 -8.82 43.85 -4.40
CA GLY A 89 -9.90 42.92 -4.79
C GLY A 89 -10.75 43.51 -5.95
N PRO A 90 -12.05 43.17 -6.15
CA PRO A 90 -12.95 42.43 -5.24
C PRO A 90 -14.02 41.45 -5.85
N SER A 91 -14.63 40.63 -4.98
CA SER A 91 -16.07 40.20 -4.85
C SER A 91 -16.99 39.69 -6.00
N SER A 92 -17.95 38.83 -5.56
CA SER A 92 -19.28 38.43 -6.11
C SER A 92 -19.38 37.05 -6.80
N SER A 93 -20.49 36.28 -6.79
CA SER A 93 -21.67 36.17 -5.88
C SER A 93 -22.47 34.86 -6.19
N THR A 94 -23.18 34.29 -5.21
CA THR A 94 -24.09 33.10 -5.31
C THR A 94 -25.41 33.41 -6.06
N PRO A 95 -26.31 32.46 -6.45
CA PRO A 95 -26.93 31.40 -5.61
C PRO A 95 -27.17 30.01 -6.26
N GLY A 96 -27.64 29.03 -5.47
CA GLY A 96 -27.77 27.62 -5.85
C GLY A 96 -29.16 27.15 -6.31
N ARG A 97 -29.33 25.82 -6.47
CA ARG A 97 -30.62 25.20 -6.83
C ARG A 97 -30.77 23.78 -6.26
N GLN A 98 -31.81 23.57 -5.47
CA GLN A 98 -32.23 22.24 -4.99
C GLN A 98 -32.76 21.38 -6.14
N ARG A 99 -32.61 20.04 -6.07
CA ARG A 99 -33.43 19.10 -6.84
C ARG A 99 -33.92 17.95 -5.95
N ARG A 100 -35.19 17.58 -6.18
CA ARG A 100 -35.91 16.53 -5.47
C ARG A 100 -35.32 15.15 -5.77
N LEU A 101 -35.37 14.29 -4.76
CA LEU A 101 -35.24 12.84 -4.88
C LEU A 101 -36.40 12.28 -5.73
N THR A 102 -36.11 11.27 -6.56
CA THR A 102 -37.12 10.46 -7.26
C THR A 102 -36.84 8.99 -7.01
N LEU A 103 -37.90 8.19 -6.86
CA LEU A 103 -37.80 6.76 -6.56
C LEU A 103 -37.09 6.00 -7.69
N ALA A 104 -35.94 5.41 -7.39
CA ALA A 104 -35.29 4.37 -8.20
C ALA A 104 -34.50 3.39 -7.31
N GLN A 105 -35.02 3.12 -6.11
CA GLN A 105 -34.30 2.38 -5.06
C GLN A 105 -35.20 1.36 -4.34
N GLN A 106 -35.82 0.51 -5.14
CA GLN A 106 -36.38 -0.78 -4.73
C GLN A 106 -36.05 -1.81 -5.80
N GLN A 107 -35.82 -3.06 -5.37
CA GLN A 107 -35.43 -4.22 -6.18
C GLN A 107 -33.97 -4.22 -6.68
N MET A 108 -33.10 -4.93 -5.94
CA MET A 108 -32.32 -6.09 -6.45
C MET A 108 -31.54 -6.73 -5.30
N ASN A 109 -32.27 -7.35 -4.37
CA ASN A 109 -31.72 -8.23 -3.32
C ASN A 109 -32.47 -9.57 -3.33
N ALA A 110 -32.35 -10.31 -4.44
CA ALA A 110 -32.68 -11.75 -4.58
C ALA A 110 -32.52 -12.19 -6.05
N SER A 111 -31.33 -12.65 -6.47
CA SER A 111 -31.13 -13.65 -7.56
C SER A 111 -29.68 -13.68 -8.13
N THR A 112 -28.75 -14.37 -7.44
CA THR A 112 -27.54 -14.95 -8.09
C THR A 112 -27.08 -16.23 -7.39
N GLY A 113 -28.04 -17.02 -6.89
CA GLY A 113 -27.85 -18.47 -6.78
C GLY A 113 -28.12 -19.11 -8.14
N ALA A 114 -27.27 -20.06 -8.55
CA ALA A 114 -27.33 -20.79 -9.84
C ALA A 114 -27.15 -19.93 -11.11
N GLY A 115 -25.88 -19.74 -11.51
CA GLY A 115 -25.49 -19.23 -12.83
C GLY A 115 -24.24 -19.96 -13.33
N ALA A 116 -24.43 -20.95 -14.20
CA ALA A 116 -23.40 -21.86 -14.72
C ALA A 116 -22.06 -21.17 -15.10
N GLY A 117 -20.90 -21.75 -14.81
CA GLY A 117 -20.61 -23.16 -15.07
C GLY A 117 -20.24 -23.42 -16.53
N ARG A 118 -19.59 -22.45 -17.20
CA ARG A 118 -18.97 -22.61 -18.54
C ARG A 118 -17.60 -21.90 -18.65
N LEU A 119 -16.64 -22.30 -17.83
CA LEU A 119 -15.24 -22.14 -18.22
C LEU A 119 -14.91 -23.27 -19.21
N GLY A 120 -14.72 -22.90 -20.47
CA GLY A 120 -14.59 -23.82 -21.59
C GLY A 120 -13.39 -24.76 -21.45
N ALA A 121 -13.57 -26.01 -21.86
CA ALA A 121 -12.55 -27.04 -21.82
C ALA A 121 -11.37 -26.73 -22.77
N ALA A 122 -10.36 -26.09 -22.22
CA ALA A 122 -8.97 -26.12 -22.69
C ALA A 122 -8.06 -25.89 -21.48
N PHE A 123 -6.86 -26.48 -21.48
CA PHE A 123 -5.82 -26.34 -20.44
C PHE A 123 -6.02 -27.11 -19.11
N GLY A 124 -5.76 -28.42 -19.16
CA GLY A 124 -5.12 -29.15 -18.04
C GLY A 124 -6.03 -29.81 -17.00
N VAL A 125 -5.74 -31.08 -16.71
CA VAL A 125 -6.52 -31.99 -15.83
C VAL A 125 -6.42 -31.63 -14.33
N GLY A 126 -5.67 -30.59 -13.95
CA GLY A 126 -5.33 -30.31 -12.54
C GLY A 126 -6.08 -29.19 -11.81
N ASN A 127 -7.04 -28.50 -12.43
CA ASN A 127 -7.90 -27.54 -11.73
C ASN A 127 -9.29 -28.15 -11.49
N THR A 128 -9.64 -28.36 -10.22
CA THR A 128 -10.94 -28.90 -9.79
C THR A 128 -11.72 -27.85 -9.00
N ALA A 129 -12.91 -28.20 -8.49
CA ALA A 129 -13.62 -27.35 -7.54
C ALA A 129 -12.77 -27.05 -6.28
N GLN A 130 -11.92 -27.99 -5.85
CA GLN A 130 -11.14 -27.91 -4.62
C GLN A 130 -9.69 -27.42 -4.82
N VAL A 131 -9.08 -27.67 -5.99
CA VAL A 131 -7.69 -27.31 -6.28
C VAL A 131 -7.64 -26.28 -7.42
N LYS A 132 -6.97 -25.14 -7.18
CA LYS A 132 -6.71 -24.11 -8.20
C LYS A 132 -5.24 -23.70 -8.09
N CYS A 133 -4.38 -24.28 -8.94
CA CYS A 133 -2.93 -24.11 -8.83
C CYS A 133 -2.27 -23.75 -10.17
N ILE A 134 -1.20 -22.95 -10.12
CA ILE A 134 -0.49 -22.40 -11.28
C ILE A 134 0.21 -23.45 -12.15
N CYS A 135 0.27 -24.71 -11.72
CA CYS A 135 0.88 -25.82 -12.48
C CYS A 135 -0.11 -26.60 -13.36
N PHE A 136 -1.42 -26.35 -13.27
CA PHE A 136 -2.47 -27.08 -14.01
C PHE A 136 -2.43 -28.63 -13.89
N GLY A 137 -1.82 -29.17 -12.84
CA GLY A 137 -1.63 -30.62 -12.66
C GLY A 137 -0.50 -31.22 -13.50
N GLY A 138 0.45 -30.40 -13.99
CA GLY A 138 1.65 -30.90 -14.65
C GLY A 138 2.48 -31.83 -13.76
N ALA A 139 3.23 -32.74 -14.39
CA ALA A 139 3.97 -33.81 -13.71
C ALA A 139 4.98 -33.32 -12.66
N GLY A 140 5.32 -34.21 -11.72
CA GLY A 140 6.28 -33.93 -10.64
C GLY A 140 5.69 -33.07 -9.52
N VAL A 141 4.47 -33.41 -9.07
CA VAL A 141 3.75 -32.77 -7.95
C VAL A 141 3.18 -33.83 -6.97
N GLY A 142 3.45 -35.12 -7.21
CA GLY A 142 2.73 -36.28 -6.66
C GLY A 142 2.67 -36.49 -5.14
N ASP A 143 3.41 -35.70 -4.35
CA ASP A 143 3.36 -35.67 -2.88
C ASP A 143 3.60 -34.24 -2.35
N SER A 144 3.00 -33.22 -2.98
CA SER A 144 3.13 -31.85 -2.48
C SER A 144 2.02 -31.52 -1.49
N GLU A 145 2.42 -31.04 -0.31
CA GLU A 145 1.55 -30.32 0.62
C GLU A 145 0.76 -29.20 -0.08
N PHE A 146 -0.41 -28.90 0.48
CA PHE A 146 -1.30 -27.87 0.00
C PHE A 146 -1.46 -26.76 1.03
N VAL A 147 -1.48 -25.51 0.55
CA VAL A 147 -1.96 -24.34 1.29
C VAL A 147 -3.37 -24.00 0.80
N THR A 148 -4.23 -23.55 1.71
CA THR A 148 -5.61 -23.13 1.38
C THR A 148 -5.66 -21.61 1.23
N CYS A 149 -6.28 -21.13 0.14
CA CYS A 149 -6.46 -19.69 -0.07
C CYS A 149 -7.53 -19.13 0.89
N SER A 150 -7.19 -18.14 1.71
CA SER A 150 -8.15 -17.46 2.61
C SER A 150 -9.31 -16.78 1.87
N SER A 151 -9.06 -16.26 0.66
CA SER A 151 -10.05 -15.54 -0.16
C SER A 151 -11.01 -16.44 -0.97
N CYS A 152 -10.54 -17.59 -1.50
CA CYS A 152 -11.40 -18.45 -2.34
C CYS A 152 -11.55 -19.89 -1.86
N CYS A 153 -10.99 -20.24 -0.70
CA CYS A 153 -11.00 -21.56 -0.08
C CYS A 153 -10.43 -22.71 -0.92
N ARG A 154 -9.84 -22.43 -2.10
CA ARG A 154 -9.22 -23.45 -2.97
C ARG A 154 -7.77 -23.68 -2.60
N LYS A 155 -7.33 -24.92 -2.78
CA LYS A 155 -5.99 -25.39 -2.46
C LYS A 155 -4.99 -25.10 -3.58
N SER A 156 -3.75 -24.80 -3.21
CA SER A 156 -2.59 -24.65 -4.09
C SER A 156 -1.42 -25.44 -3.53
N HIS A 157 -0.68 -26.15 -4.40
CA HIS A 157 0.52 -26.89 -4.00
C HIS A 157 1.59 -25.93 -3.44
N CYS A 158 2.05 -26.14 -2.20
CA CYS A 158 2.99 -25.25 -1.51
C CYS A 158 4.26 -24.98 -2.34
N LYS A 159 4.83 -26.04 -2.93
CA LYS A 159 6.00 -25.98 -3.84
C LYS A 159 5.75 -25.13 -5.09
N CYS A 160 4.52 -25.05 -5.60
CA CYS A 160 4.20 -24.24 -6.77
C CYS A 160 4.07 -22.75 -6.43
N VAL A 161 3.49 -22.42 -5.27
CA VAL A 161 3.23 -21.03 -4.84
C VAL A 161 4.27 -20.45 -3.87
N ARG A 162 5.27 -21.24 -3.45
CA ARG A 162 6.29 -20.90 -2.44
C ARG A 162 5.70 -20.48 -1.08
N ALA A 163 4.59 -21.11 -0.69
CA ALA A 163 3.90 -20.88 0.59
C ALA A 163 4.27 -21.93 1.65
N ASP A 164 3.87 -21.67 2.90
CA ASP A 164 3.81 -22.67 3.96
C ASP A 164 2.47 -23.43 3.90
N ALA A 165 2.42 -24.68 4.38
CA ALA A 165 1.17 -25.44 4.48
C ALA A 165 0.25 -24.83 5.55
N GLU A 166 0.84 -24.40 6.67
CA GLU A 166 0.17 -23.82 7.84
C GLU A 166 -0.17 -22.33 7.70
N ALA A 167 0.03 -21.73 6.51
CA ALA A 167 -0.21 -20.30 6.31
C ALA A 167 -1.71 -19.97 6.26
N THR A 168 -2.24 -19.36 7.32
CA THR A 168 -3.67 -19.04 7.50
C THR A 168 -4.12 -17.80 6.72
N ASP A 169 -3.21 -16.88 6.41
CA ASP A 169 -3.44 -15.62 5.71
C ASP A 169 -3.16 -15.70 4.19
N PHE A 170 -2.77 -16.87 3.68
CA PHE A 170 -2.33 -17.05 2.30
C PHE A 170 -3.41 -16.69 1.27
N VAL A 171 -3.14 -15.66 0.45
CA VAL A 171 -3.95 -15.31 -0.73
C VAL A 171 -3.28 -15.81 -2.02
N CYS A 172 -3.94 -16.73 -2.71
CA CYS A 172 -3.40 -17.35 -3.92
C CYS A 172 -3.18 -16.33 -5.06
N PRO A 173 -2.24 -16.58 -5.99
CA PRO A 173 -1.95 -15.65 -7.09
C PRO A 173 -3.16 -15.29 -7.95
N PHE A 174 -4.16 -16.18 -8.03
CA PHE A 174 -5.41 -15.93 -8.74
C PHE A 174 -6.29 -14.87 -8.06
N CYS A 175 -6.46 -14.95 -6.74
CA CYS A 175 -7.22 -13.96 -5.99
C CYS A 175 -6.49 -12.61 -5.97
N ARG A 176 -5.17 -12.61 -5.73
CA ARG A 176 -4.35 -11.37 -5.81
C ARG A 176 -4.39 -10.71 -7.19
N MET A 177 -4.59 -11.47 -8.27
CA MET A 177 -4.76 -10.91 -9.61
C MET A 177 -6.08 -10.15 -9.78
N LEU A 178 -7.17 -10.66 -9.19
CA LEU A 178 -8.51 -10.07 -9.29
C LEU A 178 -8.69 -8.91 -8.31
N ASN A 179 -8.26 -9.11 -7.06
CA ASN A 179 -8.46 -8.18 -5.93
C ASN A 179 -7.22 -7.29 -5.71
N MET A 180 -6.49 -6.94 -6.79
CA MET A 180 -5.21 -6.20 -6.71
C MET A 180 -5.37 -4.72 -6.32
N ASP A 181 -6.44 -4.08 -6.80
CA ASP A 181 -6.75 -2.67 -6.56
C ASP A 181 -8.28 -2.53 -6.50
N PRO A 182 -8.88 -2.18 -5.35
CA PRO A 182 -10.33 -2.04 -5.22
C PRO A 182 -10.95 -1.00 -6.16
N PHE A 183 -10.16 -0.03 -6.65
CA PHE A 183 -10.61 0.92 -7.67
C PHE A 183 -10.70 0.35 -9.08
N GLU A 184 -10.19 -0.86 -9.29
CA GLU A 184 -10.16 -1.56 -10.56
C GLU A 184 -10.45 -3.05 -10.33
N ALA A 185 -11.68 -3.38 -9.94
CA ALA A 185 -12.07 -4.75 -9.59
C ALA A 185 -11.88 -5.71 -10.78
N GLY A 186 -11.20 -6.84 -10.55
CA GLY A 186 -11.06 -7.91 -11.54
C GLY A 186 -12.30 -8.80 -11.58
N LEU A 187 -12.91 -8.94 -12.75
CA LEU A 187 -14.13 -9.70 -12.98
C LEU A 187 -13.87 -11.15 -13.40
N ASP A 188 -12.91 -11.36 -14.32
CA ASP A 188 -12.55 -12.68 -14.83
C ASP A 188 -11.09 -12.74 -15.30
N LEU A 189 -10.50 -13.94 -15.31
CA LEU A 189 -9.13 -14.22 -15.72
C LEU A 189 -9.12 -15.04 -17.03
N LEU A 190 -9.00 -14.33 -18.16
CA LEU A 190 -9.08 -14.89 -19.51
C LEU A 190 -7.91 -15.83 -19.87
N GLY A 191 -6.78 -15.67 -19.21
CA GLY A 191 -5.58 -16.47 -19.42
C GLY A 191 -4.46 -16.05 -18.48
N PHE A 192 -3.50 -16.94 -18.22
CA PHE A 192 -2.37 -16.66 -17.34
C PHE A 192 -1.14 -17.49 -17.70
N VAL A 193 0.03 -17.05 -17.22
CA VAL A 193 1.28 -17.81 -17.28
C VAL A 193 2.18 -17.49 -16.08
N ALA A 194 2.90 -18.50 -15.58
CA ALA A 194 3.86 -18.36 -14.49
C ALA A 194 5.29 -18.55 -15.00
N SER A 195 6.26 -17.86 -14.40
CA SER A 195 7.67 -18.18 -14.62
C SER A 195 8.04 -19.55 -14.03
N ALA A 196 9.03 -20.19 -14.65
CA ALA A 196 9.44 -21.56 -14.33
C ALA A 196 9.76 -21.77 -12.84
N ARG A 197 9.57 -23.00 -12.33
CA ARG A 197 9.86 -23.36 -10.93
C ARG A 197 11.34 -23.15 -10.59
N ASN A 198 12.23 -23.58 -11.49
CA ASN A 198 13.69 -23.58 -11.32
C ASN A 198 14.32 -22.52 -12.25
N MET A 199 13.87 -21.27 -12.14
CA MET A 199 14.36 -20.18 -12.99
C MET A 199 15.76 -19.73 -12.54
N THR A 200 16.79 -20.41 -13.04
CA THR A 200 18.22 -20.11 -12.84
C THR A 200 18.79 -19.17 -13.92
N ALA A 201 17.95 -18.68 -14.84
CA ALA A 201 18.36 -17.80 -15.93
C ALA A 201 19.07 -16.53 -15.40
N PRO A 202 20.34 -16.29 -15.78
CA PRO A 202 21.08 -15.10 -15.37
C PRO A 202 20.44 -13.81 -15.86
N SER A 203 20.68 -12.71 -15.14
CA SER A 203 20.22 -11.33 -15.37
C SER A 203 20.16 -10.87 -16.82
N ALA A 204 21.12 -11.31 -17.65
CA ALA A 204 21.29 -10.91 -19.04
C ALA A 204 20.37 -11.64 -20.04
N VAL A 205 19.73 -12.75 -19.65
CA VAL A 205 18.94 -13.58 -20.57
C VAL A 205 17.48 -13.14 -20.59
N GLU A 206 17.00 -12.70 -21.76
CA GLU A 206 15.58 -12.44 -21.98
C GLU A 206 14.77 -13.74 -21.93
N SER A 207 13.73 -13.76 -21.10
CA SER A 207 12.79 -14.88 -21.00
C SER A 207 11.48 -14.50 -21.67
N THR A 208 10.98 -15.36 -22.56
CA THR A 208 9.68 -15.16 -23.22
C THR A 208 8.65 -16.18 -22.74
N LEU A 209 7.48 -15.68 -22.30
CA LEU A 209 6.30 -16.45 -21.97
C LEU A 209 5.15 -16.07 -22.92
N SER A 210 4.13 -16.92 -23.01
CA SER A 210 2.99 -16.68 -23.89
C SER A 210 1.69 -17.15 -23.25
N MET A 211 0.66 -16.32 -23.32
CA MET A 211 -0.70 -16.61 -22.88
C MET A 211 -1.59 -16.70 -24.11
N ARG A 212 -2.46 -17.70 -24.18
CA ARG A 212 -3.52 -17.79 -25.19
C ARG A 212 -4.86 -17.54 -24.52
N LEU A 213 -5.71 -16.76 -25.17
CA LEU A 213 -7.07 -16.47 -24.73
C LEU A 213 -8.02 -16.50 -25.92
N ASN A 214 -9.23 -17.00 -25.68
CA ASN A 214 -10.31 -17.03 -26.67
C ASN A 214 -11.44 -16.13 -26.18
N VAL A 215 -11.81 -15.13 -26.99
CA VAL A 215 -12.81 -14.12 -26.63
C VAL A 215 -13.80 -13.96 -27.78
N THR A 216 -15.09 -14.15 -27.53
CA THR A 216 -16.13 -14.02 -28.56
C THR A 216 -16.44 -12.56 -28.89
N SER A 217 -16.95 -12.29 -30.09
CA SER A 217 -17.43 -10.95 -30.47
C SER A 217 -18.56 -10.43 -29.56
N ASN A 218 -19.32 -11.32 -28.92
CA ASN A 218 -20.33 -10.95 -27.93
C ASN A 218 -19.70 -10.39 -26.64
N GLN A 219 -18.68 -11.07 -26.11
CA GLN A 219 -17.95 -10.61 -24.93
C GLN A 219 -17.29 -9.24 -25.16
N ILE A 220 -16.64 -9.04 -26.32
CA ILE A 220 -16.02 -7.74 -26.65
C ILE A 220 -17.07 -6.61 -26.63
N ARG A 221 -18.22 -6.82 -27.29
CA ARG A 221 -19.32 -5.85 -27.29
C ARG A 221 -19.90 -5.60 -25.89
N GLU A 222 -20.05 -6.65 -25.09
CA GLU A 222 -20.54 -6.55 -23.72
C GLU A 222 -19.59 -5.71 -22.85
N TRP A 223 -18.28 -5.97 -22.94
CA TRP A 223 -17.27 -5.22 -22.20
C TRP A 223 -17.22 -3.75 -22.64
N GLN A 224 -17.28 -3.47 -23.94
CA GLN A 224 -17.40 -2.10 -24.47
C GLN A 224 -18.65 -1.39 -23.96
N ALA A 225 -19.82 -2.03 -24.02
CA ALA A 225 -21.09 -1.46 -23.55
C ALA A 225 -21.08 -1.19 -22.02
N LYS A 226 -20.45 -2.07 -21.24
CA LYS A 226 -20.31 -1.94 -19.78
C LYS A 226 -19.10 -1.10 -19.34
N LYS A 227 -18.28 -0.62 -20.29
CA LYS A 227 -17.00 0.09 -20.05
C LYS A 227 -16.03 -0.71 -19.16
N TYR A 228 -15.96 -2.01 -19.38
CA TYR A 228 -14.94 -2.88 -18.80
C TYR A 228 -13.68 -2.85 -19.66
N ASN A 229 -12.52 -2.85 -19.02
CA ASN A 229 -11.22 -2.93 -19.69
C ASN A 229 -10.72 -4.37 -19.73
N VAL A 230 -9.69 -4.63 -20.55
CA VAL A 230 -8.94 -5.89 -20.49
C VAL A 230 -7.46 -5.58 -20.31
N ALA A 231 -6.90 -6.01 -19.18
CA ALA A 231 -5.55 -5.65 -18.78
C ALA A 231 -4.66 -6.86 -18.52
N VAL A 232 -3.37 -6.71 -18.79
CA VAL A 232 -2.35 -7.58 -18.20
C VAL A 232 -2.01 -7.05 -16.80
N ARG A 233 -2.00 -7.97 -15.84
CA ARG A 233 -1.55 -7.75 -14.45
C ARG A 233 -0.41 -8.73 -14.13
N CYS A 234 0.43 -8.38 -13.16
CA CYS A 234 1.56 -9.21 -12.73
C CYS A 234 1.74 -9.20 -11.22
N VAL A 235 1.87 -10.37 -10.60
CA VAL A 235 2.16 -10.54 -9.15
C VAL A 235 3.36 -11.46 -8.91
N ALA A 236 3.98 -11.30 -7.75
CA ALA A 236 5.00 -12.23 -7.26
C ALA A 236 4.41 -13.59 -6.84
N VAL A 237 5.05 -14.68 -7.26
CA VAL A 237 4.86 -16.04 -6.71
C VAL A 237 5.86 -16.25 -5.56
N ALA A 238 5.63 -15.48 -4.49
CA ALA A 238 6.17 -15.50 -3.13
C ALA A 238 7.68 -15.72 -2.87
N HIS A 239 8.13 -15.11 -1.78
CA HIS A 239 9.37 -15.45 -1.07
C HIS A 239 9.13 -15.23 0.43
N LYS A 240 9.41 -16.22 1.28
CA LYS A 240 9.08 -16.26 2.74
C LYS A 240 9.80 -15.20 3.63
N ARG A 241 10.41 -14.14 3.08
CA ARG A 241 11.25 -13.18 3.84
C ARG A 241 11.20 -11.71 3.41
N SER A 242 10.40 -11.35 2.41
CA SER A 242 10.15 -9.95 2.08
C SER A 242 8.70 -9.61 2.39
N HIS A 243 8.46 -8.36 2.78
CA HIS A 243 7.13 -7.75 2.86
C HIS A 243 6.54 -7.61 1.44
N ILE A 244 6.30 -8.74 0.77
CA ILE A 244 5.70 -8.78 -0.57
C ILE A 244 4.27 -8.31 -0.41
N THR A 245 4.03 -7.13 -0.95
CA THR A 245 2.72 -6.50 -0.98
C THR A 245 1.73 -7.40 -1.74
N SER A 246 0.47 -7.32 -1.36
CA SER A 246 -0.67 -7.94 -2.06
C SER A 246 -0.86 -7.40 -3.49
N GLY A 247 -0.14 -6.33 -3.85
CA GLY A 247 -0.24 -5.59 -5.10
C GLY A 247 0.64 -6.09 -6.26
N PRO A 248 0.84 -5.24 -7.28
CA PRO A 248 1.58 -5.58 -8.49
C PRO A 248 3.09 -5.73 -8.23
N LEU A 249 3.73 -6.66 -8.95
CA LEU A 249 5.18 -6.72 -9.07
C LEU A 249 5.58 -7.12 -10.49
N TRP A 250 6.08 -6.17 -11.28
CA TRP A 250 6.58 -6.40 -12.63
C TRP A 250 8.08 -6.76 -12.63
N PRO A 251 8.59 -7.51 -13.63
CA PRO A 251 10.03 -7.72 -13.82
C PRO A 251 10.79 -6.40 -14.02
N LEU A 252 12.13 -6.42 -13.92
CA LEU A 252 12.99 -5.24 -14.08
C LEU A 252 12.75 -4.55 -15.45
N GLU A 253 12.75 -5.35 -16.51
CA GLU A 253 12.35 -4.93 -17.86
C GLU A 253 11.29 -5.89 -18.39
N LEU A 254 10.30 -5.38 -19.12
CA LEU A 254 9.32 -6.19 -19.83
C LEU A 254 8.82 -5.49 -21.08
N ARG A 255 8.57 -6.28 -22.13
CA ARG A 255 7.87 -5.87 -23.36
C ARG A 255 6.75 -6.87 -23.63
N ALA A 256 5.56 -6.34 -23.92
CA ALA A 256 4.40 -7.14 -24.28
C ALA A 256 4.03 -6.94 -25.75
N SER A 257 3.72 -8.03 -26.45
CA SER A 257 3.15 -8.00 -27.80
C SER A 257 1.84 -8.78 -27.79
N VAL A 258 0.83 -8.29 -28.49
CA VAL A 258 -0.51 -8.91 -28.54
C VAL A 258 -0.88 -9.13 -29.99
N ASN A 259 -1.19 -10.38 -30.36
CA ASN A 259 -1.42 -10.78 -31.75
C ASN A 259 -0.22 -10.36 -32.62
N ASN A 260 -0.46 -9.53 -33.63
CA ASN A 260 0.58 -9.02 -34.53
C ASN A 260 1.14 -7.65 -34.08
N TYR A 261 0.54 -7.04 -33.04
CA TYR A 261 0.96 -5.74 -32.49
C TYR A 261 2.16 -5.96 -31.56
N ARG A 262 3.31 -5.40 -31.94
CA ARG A 262 4.52 -5.43 -31.13
C ARG A 262 4.53 -4.28 -30.13
N ASP A 263 5.15 -4.51 -28.97
CA ASP A 263 5.42 -3.47 -27.97
C ASP A 263 4.19 -2.68 -27.45
N VAL A 264 3.03 -3.34 -27.42
CA VAL A 264 1.73 -2.80 -26.95
C VAL A 264 1.87 -2.11 -25.59
N PHE A 265 2.67 -2.68 -24.68
CA PHE A 265 3.17 -1.95 -23.53
C PHE A 265 4.57 -2.40 -23.14
N ARG A 266 5.25 -1.56 -22.36
CA ARG A 266 6.55 -1.84 -21.77
C ARG A 266 6.57 -1.49 -20.28
N ILE A 267 7.47 -2.17 -19.56
CA ILE A 267 7.94 -1.83 -18.22
C ILE A 267 9.46 -1.62 -18.35
N SER A 268 9.95 -0.50 -17.85
CA SER A 268 11.36 -0.15 -17.84
C SER A 268 11.90 -0.09 -16.40
N PRO A 269 13.22 -0.09 -16.19
CA PRO A 269 13.81 0.16 -14.87
C PRO A 269 13.47 1.56 -14.34
N GLY A 270 13.67 1.76 -13.04
CA GLY A 270 13.70 3.11 -12.47
C GLY A 270 14.84 3.94 -13.06
N LYS A 271 14.66 5.26 -13.18
CA LYS A 271 15.76 6.17 -13.52
C LYS A 271 16.79 6.18 -12.38
N TYR A 272 18.04 6.55 -12.67
CA TYR A 272 19.08 6.66 -11.65
C TYR A 272 18.60 7.50 -10.45
N GLY A 273 18.81 6.99 -9.22
CA GLY A 273 18.33 7.61 -7.98
C GLY A 273 16.82 7.47 -7.70
N HIS A 274 16.03 6.83 -8.57
CA HIS A 274 14.57 6.74 -8.42
C HIS A 274 14.06 5.29 -8.42
N VAL A 275 13.41 4.90 -7.32
CA VAL A 275 12.64 3.65 -7.25
C VAL A 275 11.46 3.72 -8.23
N ARG A 276 11.30 2.67 -9.05
CA ARG A 276 10.15 2.54 -9.96
C ARG A 276 8.86 2.42 -9.15
N ARG A 277 7.81 3.14 -9.55
CA ARG A 277 6.45 2.92 -9.03
C ARG A 277 5.80 1.83 -9.85
N GLU A 278 5.37 0.75 -9.19
CA GLU A 278 4.59 -0.30 -9.84
C GLU A 278 3.21 0.24 -10.25
N VAL A 279 2.63 -0.36 -11.29
CA VAL A 279 1.27 -0.06 -11.75
C VAL A 279 0.43 -1.33 -11.69
N THR A 280 -0.83 -1.22 -11.27
CA THR A 280 -1.76 -2.35 -11.16
C THR A 280 -1.89 -3.10 -12.49
N SER A 281 -2.19 -2.35 -13.55
CA SER A 281 -2.70 -2.88 -14.82
C SER A 281 -2.04 -2.25 -16.03
N LYS A 282 -1.94 -3.03 -17.11
CA LYS A 282 -1.53 -2.59 -18.45
C LYS A 282 -2.59 -3.00 -19.46
N TYR A 283 -3.39 -2.04 -19.92
CA TYR A 283 -4.51 -2.26 -20.83
C TYR A 283 -4.07 -2.79 -22.19
N ILE A 284 -4.88 -3.67 -22.76
CA ILE A 284 -4.70 -4.31 -24.07
C ILE A 284 -6.01 -4.42 -24.87
N ASP A 285 -7.11 -3.82 -24.39
CA ASP A 285 -8.44 -3.94 -24.98
C ASP A 285 -8.49 -3.53 -26.46
N ASP A 286 -7.82 -2.45 -26.85
CA ASP A 286 -7.78 -1.93 -28.23
C ASP A 286 -7.14 -2.89 -29.26
N VAL A 287 -6.35 -3.88 -28.82
CA VAL A 287 -5.62 -4.81 -29.70
C VAL A 287 -6.17 -6.25 -29.65
N LEU A 288 -7.29 -6.46 -28.97
CA LEU A 288 -8.02 -7.73 -28.96
C LEU A 288 -8.88 -7.87 -30.22
N ARG A 289 -8.93 -9.10 -30.74
CA ARG A 289 -9.79 -9.51 -31.84
C ARG A 289 -10.73 -10.65 -31.41
N PRO A 290 -11.83 -10.91 -32.13
CA PRO A 290 -12.62 -12.12 -31.88
C PRO A 290 -11.82 -13.42 -32.01
N ASN A 291 -12.24 -14.42 -31.24
CA ASN A 291 -11.65 -15.75 -31.11
C ASN A 291 -10.23 -15.70 -30.55
N ASN A 292 -9.25 -16.28 -31.25
CA ASN A 292 -7.93 -16.59 -30.73
C ASN A 292 -7.01 -15.36 -30.68
N ASN A 293 -6.60 -15.02 -29.46
CA ASN A 293 -5.60 -14.00 -29.16
C ASN A 293 -4.39 -14.63 -28.48
N VAL A 294 -3.21 -14.06 -28.72
CA VAL A 294 -1.96 -14.47 -28.06
C VAL A 294 -1.27 -13.24 -27.49
N VAL A 295 -0.89 -13.30 -26.21
CA VAL A 295 -0.10 -12.28 -25.53
C VAL A 295 1.28 -12.85 -25.26
N HIS A 296 2.29 -12.30 -25.90
CA HIS A 296 3.70 -12.62 -25.68
C HIS A 296 4.30 -11.64 -24.69
N ILE A 297 4.98 -12.16 -23.66
CA ILE A 297 5.63 -11.38 -22.60
C ILE A 297 7.11 -11.73 -22.62
N THR A 298 7.97 -10.80 -23.03
CA THR A 298 9.43 -10.93 -22.99
C THR A 298 9.96 -10.05 -21.87
N TYR A 299 10.75 -10.60 -20.94
CA TYR A 299 11.18 -9.91 -19.72
C TYR A 299 12.59 -10.26 -19.25
N LYS A 300 13.15 -9.38 -18.41
CA LYS A 300 14.39 -9.58 -17.65
C LYS A 300 14.14 -9.40 -16.16
N THR A 301 14.81 -10.19 -15.34
CA THR A 301 14.58 -10.26 -13.89
C THR A 301 15.44 -9.30 -13.08
N GLY A 302 16.62 -8.92 -13.59
CA GLY A 302 17.63 -8.18 -12.82
C GLY A 302 18.41 -9.02 -11.81
N TYR A 303 18.25 -10.35 -11.83
CA TYR A 303 18.96 -11.26 -10.92
C TYR A 303 20.35 -11.65 -11.43
N ASP A 304 21.40 -11.09 -10.82
CA ASP A 304 22.79 -11.49 -11.08
C ASP A 304 23.21 -12.67 -10.18
N PRO A 305 23.47 -13.87 -10.71
CA PRO A 305 23.90 -15.02 -9.91
C PRO A 305 25.31 -14.86 -9.33
N ASN A 306 26.11 -13.90 -9.81
CA ASN A 306 27.50 -13.69 -9.37
C ASN A 306 27.64 -12.58 -8.32
N GLN A 307 26.56 -11.84 -8.00
CA GLN A 307 26.61 -10.86 -6.92
C GLN A 307 26.58 -11.56 -5.55
N PRO A 308 27.45 -11.17 -4.60
CA PRO A 308 27.48 -11.78 -3.28
C PRO A 308 26.14 -11.57 -2.56
N ALA A 309 25.61 -12.63 -1.95
CA ALA A 309 24.28 -12.68 -1.34
C ALA A 309 24.17 -11.91 -0.01
N GLN A 310 24.49 -10.60 -0.02
CA GLN A 310 24.40 -9.70 1.13
C GLN A 310 22.95 -9.25 1.45
N SER A 311 21.94 -9.81 0.78
CA SER A 311 20.53 -9.63 1.14
C SER A 311 19.76 -10.95 1.05
N ALA A 312 18.69 -11.09 1.85
CA ALA A 312 18.10 -12.37 2.24
C ALA A 312 17.29 -13.13 1.16
N ALA A 313 17.53 -12.88 -0.13
CA ALA A 313 16.85 -13.51 -1.26
C ALA A 313 17.79 -14.43 -2.05
N ALA A 314 17.89 -15.70 -1.64
CA ALA A 314 18.73 -16.71 -2.28
C ALA A 314 18.26 -17.16 -3.68
N GLN A 315 17.13 -16.61 -4.18
CA GLN A 315 16.51 -16.96 -5.45
C GLN A 315 15.77 -15.75 -6.03
N PRO A 316 15.71 -15.59 -7.37
CA PRO A 316 14.91 -14.54 -8.00
C PRO A 316 13.41 -14.65 -7.65
N PRO A 317 12.67 -13.52 -7.66
CA PRO A 317 11.22 -13.55 -7.63
C PRO A 317 10.70 -14.32 -8.85
N ARG A 318 9.66 -15.14 -8.62
CA ARG A 318 8.89 -15.76 -9.70
C ARG A 318 7.70 -14.88 -10.02
N PHE A 319 7.35 -14.79 -11.29
CA PHE A 319 6.29 -13.89 -11.78
C PHE A 319 5.07 -14.70 -12.21
N PHE A 320 3.88 -14.15 -11.97
CA PHE A 320 2.60 -14.68 -12.42
C PHE A 320 1.87 -13.57 -13.16
N PHE A 321 1.75 -13.74 -14.48
CA PHE A 321 1.07 -12.82 -15.37
C PHE A 321 -0.34 -13.32 -15.65
N GLY A 322 -1.31 -12.43 -15.70
CA GLY A 322 -2.69 -12.75 -16.05
C GLY A 322 -3.31 -11.68 -16.93
N VAL A 323 -4.18 -12.11 -17.84
CA VAL A 323 -5.06 -11.23 -18.62
C VAL A 323 -6.42 -11.22 -17.94
N VAL A 324 -6.82 -10.05 -17.45
CA VAL A 324 -7.97 -9.86 -16.57
C VAL A 324 -8.97 -8.90 -17.22
N VAL A 325 -10.26 -9.24 -17.16
CA VAL A 325 -11.34 -8.27 -17.45
C VAL A 325 -11.55 -7.44 -16.19
N THR A 326 -11.48 -6.11 -16.27
CA THR A 326 -11.56 -5.24 -15.10
C THR A 326 -12.67 -4.19 -15.20
N LYS A 327 -13.23 -3.80 -14.05
CA LYS A 327 -14.22 -2.74 -13.90
C LYS A 327 -13.60 -1.59 -13.09
N GLN A 328 -13.70 -0.36 -13.58
CA GLN A 328 -13.42 0.83 -12.77
C GLN A 328 -14.49 1.00 -11.68
N VAL A 329 -14.06 1.17 -10.43
CA VAL A 329 -14.91 1.42 -9.27
C VAL A 329 -14.66 2.85 -8.80
N SER A 330 -15.74 3.61 -8.55
CA SER A 330 -15.62 4.99 -8.06
C SER A 330 -15.38 5.03 -6.54
N PRO A 331 -14.84 6.13 -5.98
CA PRO A 331 -14.73 6.30 -4.54
C PRO A 331 -16.05 6.10 -3.79
N GLU A 332 -17.16 6.52 -4.38
CA GLU A 332 -18.51 6.42 -3.79
C GLU A 332 -19.03 4.97 -3.84
N GLU A 333 -18.84 4.25 -4.94
CA GLU A 333 -19.18 2.83 -5.03
C GLU A 333 -18.35 2.01 -4.05
N LEU A 334 -17.05 2.30 -3.93
CA LEU A 334 -16.17 1.62 -3.00
C LEU A 334 -16.56 1.93 -1.54
N LEU A 335 -16.85 3.18 -1.20
CA LEU A 335 -17.33 3.58 0.13
C LEU A 335 -18.64 2.88 0.52
N ALA A 336 -19.55 2.72 -0.44
CA ALA A 336 -20.81 1.98 -0.23
C ALA A 336 -20.60 0.47 -0.03
N SER A 337 -19.47 -0.09 -0.47
CA SER A 337 -19.10 -1.49 -0.25
C SER A 337 -18.38 -1.77 1.08
N VAL A 338 -17.88 -0.73 1.77
CA VAL A 338 -17.17 -0.89 3.05
C VAL A 338 -18.09 -1.49 4.11
N VAL A 339 -17.65 -2.57 4.76
CA VAL A 339 -18.41 -3.26 5.80
C VAL A 339 -18.75 -2.32 6.96
N GLN A 340 -20.04 -2.19 7.26
CA GLN A 340 -20.56 -1.43 8.40
C GLN A 340 -20.93 -2.39 9.54
N PRO A 341 -20.04 -2.65 10.52
CA PRO A 341 -20.35 -3.48 11.67
C PRO A 341 -21.43 -2.84 12.56
N SER A 342 -22.16 -3.68 13.31
CA SER A 342 -23.11 -3.18 14.30
C SER A 342 -22.40 -2.39 15.41
N LEU A 343 -23.09 -1.41 16.00
CA LEU A 343 -22.55 -0.61 17.11
C LEU A 343 -22.08 -1.47 18.30
N GLU A 344 -22.74 -2.59 18.56
CA GLU A 344 -22.32 -3.58 19.55
C GLU A 344 -20.97 -4.22 19.20
N LYS A 345 -20.76 -4.62 17.94
CA LYS A 345 -19.48 -5.17 17.46
C LYS A 345 -18.36 -4.13 17.57
N CYS A 346 -18.63 -2.87 17.24
CA CYS A 346 -17.67 -1.77 17.44
C CYS A 346 -17.29 -1.61 18.92
N ARG A 347 -18.29 -1.47 19.80
CA ARG A 347 -18.09 -1.33 21.25
C ARG A 347 -17.29 -2.48 21.86
N ARG A 348 -17.56 -3.72 21.44
CA ARG A 348 -16.78 -4.88 21.87
C ARG A 348 -15.32 -4.77 21.43
N GLN A 349 -15.06 -4.45 20.16
CA GLN A 349 -13.70 -4.25 19.66
C GLN A 349 -12.96 -3.12 20.42
N ASP A 350 -13.63 -2.02 20.73
CA ASP A 350 -13.05 -0.92 21.52
C ASP A 350 -12.72 -1.35 22.96
N LEU A 351 -13.60 -2.12 23.60
CA LEU A 351 -13.36 -2.70 24.92
C LEU A 351 -12.20 -3.71 24.91
N ASP A 352 -12.08 -4.52 23.85
CA ASP A 352 -10.97 -5.46 23.67
C ASP A 352 -9.63 -4.71 23.53
N ILE A 353 -9.60 -3.61 22.76
CA ILE A 353 -8.43 -2.74 22.62
C ILE A 353 -8.04 -2.11 23.97
N VAL A 354 -9.00 -1.55 24.73
CA VAL A 354 -8.74 -0.98 26.06
C VAL A 354 -8.22 -2.05 27.03
N THR A 355 -8.81 -3.24 27.01
CA THR A 355 -8.45 -4.36 27.89
C THR A 355 -7.04 -4.87 27.57
N LEU A 356 -6.70 -5.02 26.29
CA LEU A 356 -5.37 -5.40 25.83
C LEU A 356 -4.32 -4.35 26.19
N GLY A 357 -4.64 -3.06 26.02
CA GLY A 357 -3.78 -1.95 26.44
C GLY A 357 -3.49 -1.97 27.94
N ARG A 358 -4.53 -2.12 28.78
CA ARG A 358 -4.39 -2.25 30.24
C ARG A 358 -3.59 -3.48 30.66
N LYS A 359 -3.76 -4.61 29.96
CA LYS A 359 -2.97 -5.83 30.22
C LYS A 359 -1.48 -5.56 29.95
N ARG A 360 -1.14 -4.98 28.80
CA ARG A 360 0.25 -4.60 28.46
C ARG A 360 0.84 -3.59 29.44
N ALA A 361 0.10 -2.56 29.85
CA ALA A 361 0.54 -1.58 30.84
C ALA A 361 0.94 -2.26 32.17
N ARG A 362 0.11 -3.19 32.67
CA ARG A 362 0.39 -3.97 33.88
C ARG A 362 1.60 -4.90 33.71
N GLU A 363 1.71 -5.57 32.57
CA GLU A 363 2.85 -6.46 32.25
C GLU A 363 4.18 -5.69 32.16
N LEU A 364 4.14 -4.44 31.71
CA LEU A 364 5.31 -3.54 31.59
C LEU A 364 5.58 -2.72 32.86
N GLN A 365 4.71 -2.78 33.88
CA GLN A 365 4.73 -1.90 35.06
C GLN A 365 4.77 -0.41 34.70
N ASP A 366 4.10 -0.05 33.61
CA ASP A 366 4.11 1.29 33.02
C ASP A 366 2.77 1.98 33.31
N ASP A 367 2.77 2.83 34.33
CA ASP A 367 1.58 3.57 34.75
C ASP A 367 1.16 4.64 33.71
N ASP A 368 2.08 5.13 32.86
CA ASP A 368 1.77 6.05 31.77
C ASP A 368 1.04 5.34 30.60
N LEU A 369 1.10 4.01 30.53
CA LEU A 369 0.31 3.19 29.58
C LEU A 369 -1.08 2.80 30.12
N GLN A 370 -1.44 3.17 31.36
CA GLN A 370 -2.78 2.89 31.88
C GLN A 370 -3.85 3.71 31.15
N ILE A 371 -4.62 3.05 30.30
CA ILE A 371 -5.80 3.66 29.66
C ILE A 371 -6.88 3.91 30.73
N ASP A 372 -6.89 5.10 31.31
CA ASP A 372 -8.03 5.57 32.11
C ASP A 372 -9.21 5.90 31.19
N THR A 373 -10.23 5.06 31.25
CA THR A 373 -11.48 5.20 30.49
C THR A 373 -12.24 6.49 30.77
N ARG A 374 -11.95 7.19 31.88
CA ARG A 374 -12.55 8.51 32.17
C ARG A 374 -11.88 9.64 31.38
N ALA A 375 -10.60 9.49 31.01
CA ALA A 375 -9.83 10.47 30.24
C ALA A 375 -9.76 10.17 28.73
N VAL A 376 -10.22 8.99 28.27
CA VAL A 376 -10.24 8.62 26.83
C VAL A 376 -10.96 9.66 25.96
N HIS A 377 -12.04 10.26 26.46
CA HIS A 377 -12.78 11.32 25.75
C HIS A 377 -11.95 12.60 25.51
N ASP A 378 -10.97 12.90 26.37
CA ASP A 378 -10.09 14.08 26.23
C ASP A 378 -8.88 13.79 25.31
N ILE A 379 -8.64 12.53 24.95
CA ILE A 379 -7.50 12.07 24.15
C ILE A 379 -7.91 11.78 22.69
N LEU A 380 -9.14 11.33 22.45
CA LEU A 380 -9.63 11.04 21.10
C LEU A 380 -9.95 12.31 20.31
N GLN A 381 -9.36 12.43 19.13
CA GLN A 381 -9.59 13.56 18.24
C GLN A 381 -10.81 13.29 17.35
N THR A 382 -11.79 14.20 17.38
CA THR A 382 -12.92 14.19 16.44
C THR A 382 -12.53 14.63 15.03
N LYS A 383 -11.30 15.14 14.86
CA LYS A 383 -10.74 15.54 13.57
C LYS A 383 -9.98 14.40 12.92
N CYS A 384 -10.23 14.23 11.63
CA CYS A 384 -9.59 13.21 10.82
C CYS A 384 -8.10 13.55 10.63
N PRO A 385 -7.16 12.60 10.89
CA PRO A 385 -5.73 12.83 10.67
C PRO A 385 -5.35 13.00 9.17
N ILE A 386 -6.27 12.69 8.24
CA ILE A 386 -6.05 12.80 6.79
C ILE A 386 -6.53 14.15 6.26
N SER A 387 -7.81 14.48 6.48
CA SER A 387 -8.43 15.70 5.94
C SER A 387 -8.26 16.92 6.85
N LEU A 388 -7.92 16.72 8.14
CA LEU A 388 -7.88 17.74 9.20
C LEU A 388 -9.24 18.42 9.49
N CYS A 389 -10.31 17.93 8.85
CA CYS A 389 -11.71 18.27 9.09
C CYS A 389 -12.32 17.37 10.17
N GLU A 390 -13.54 17.68 10.60
CA GLU A 390 -14.34 16.78 11.45
C GLU A 390 -14.56 15.44 10.75
N ILE A 391 -14.63 14.34 11.52
CA ILE A 391 -14.93 13.00 11.00
C ILE A 391 -16.44 12.87 10.81
N GLU A 392 -16.90 12.61 9.58
CA GLU A 392 -18.31 12.34 9.27
C GLU A 392 -18.58 10.83 9.29
N LEU A 393 -17.66 10.03 8.73
CA LEU A 393 -17.76 8.58 8.65
C LEU A 393 -16.58 7.92 9.38
N PRO A 394 -16.68 7.66 10.70
CA PRO A 394 -15.57 7.10 11.48
C PRO A 394 -15.25 5.67 11.05
N ALA A 395 -14.03 5.45 10.57
CA ALA A 395 -13.50 4.15 10.17
C ALA A 395 -12.19 3.79 10.88
N ARG A 396 -11.94 2.49 10.96
CA ARG A 396 -10.73 1.84 11.48
C ARG A 396 -10.68 0.42 10.90
N GLY A 397 -9.49 -0.17 10.77
CA GLY A 397 -9.32 -1.58 10.41
C GLY A 397 -9.80 -2.57 11.49
N CYS A 398 -10.08 -3.80 11.07
CA CYS A 398 -10.35 -4.93 11.98
C CYS A 398 -9.17 -5.20 12.93
N ASP A 399 -7.94 -5.14 12.42
CA ASP A 399 -6.73 -5.51 13.17
C ASP A 399 -6.01 -4.31 13.80
N CYS A 400 -6.62 -3.12 13.79
CA CYS A 400 -6.08 -1.92 14.42
C CYS A 400 -6.22 -1.98 15.94
N GLU A 401 -5.09 -1.82 16.65
CA GLU A 401 -5.03 -1.84 18.12
C GLU A 401 -5.07 -0.43 18.75
N HIS A 402 -5.75 0.52 18.09
CA HIS A 402 -5.89 1.91 18.54
C HIS A 402 -7.35 2.36 18.53
N LEU A 403 -7.71 3.23 19.48
CA LEU A 403 -9.07 3.77 19.56
C LEU A 403 -9.34 4.88 18.53
N GLN A 404 -8.32 5.67 18.17
CA GLN A 404 -8.46 6.77 17.21
C GLN A 404 -8.97 6.27 15.85
N THR A 405 -10.00 6.91 15.32
CA THR A 405 -10.56 6.67 13.99
C THR A 405 -10.08 7.71 12.98
N PHE A 406 -10.36 7.48 11.71
CA PHE A 406 -10.19 8.42 10.62
C PHE A 406 -11.45 8.44 9.75
N ASP A 407 -11.62 9.49 8.94
CA ASP A 407 -12.76 9.59 8.04
C ASP A 407 -12.62 8.62 6.85
N ALA A 408 -13.63 7.77 6.65
CA ALA A 408 -13.66 6.73 5.62
C ALA A 408 -13.57 7.29 4.20
N LYS A 409 -14.26 8.41 3.93
CA LYS A 409 -14.28 9.04 2.61
C LYS A 409 -12.92 9.65 2.30
N ALA A 410 -12.37 10.44 3.23
CA ALA A 410 -11.02 11.00 3.09
C ALA A 410 -9.96 9.91 2.90
N TYR A 411 -10.11 8.76 3.55
CA TYR A 411 -9.23 7.61 3.39
C TYR A 411 -9.31 6.99 1.98
N ILE A 412 -10.51 6.80 1.43
CA ILE A 412 -10.67 6.28 0.07
C ILE A 412 -10.11 7.29 -0.96
N ASP A 413 -10.41 8.59 -0.80
CA ASP A 413 -9.93 9.63 -1.70
C ASP A 413 -8.39 9.69 -1.76
N ILE A 414 -7.70 9.67 -0.61
CA ILE A 414 -6.22 9.69 -0.59
C ILE A 414 -5.62 8.41 -1.17
N ASN A 415 -6.28 7.26 -1.03
CA ASN A 415 -5.84 6.01 -1.67
C ASN A 415 -5.95 6.07 -3.20
N LYS A 416 -7.03 6.68 -3.74
CA LYS A 416 -7.17 6.87 -5.20
C LYS A 416 -6.05 7.77 -5.75
N LEU A 417 -5.73 8.85 -5.04
CA LEU A 417 -4.72 9.83 -5.44
C LEU A 417 -3.27 9.33 -5.24
N THR A 418 -3.04 8.40 -4.32
CA THR A 418 -1.70 7.88 -4.00
C THR A 418 -1.14 7.10 -5.19
N ALA A 419 -0.15 7.67 -5.88
CA ALA A 419 0.50 7.07 -7.05
C ALA A 419 1.48 5.92 -6.74
N ASN A 420 1.77 5.67 -5.45
CA ASN A 420 2.60 4.53 -5.03
C ASN A 420 1.69 3.44 -4.46
N VAL A 421 1.46 2.38 -5.23
CA VAL A 421 0.53 1.29 -4.87
C VAL A 421 0.93 0.60 -3.57
N ASP A 422 2.23 0.44 -3.29
CA ASP A 422 2.72 -0.19 -2.04
C ASP A 422 2.42 0.63 -0.77
N LYS A 423 2.07 1.92 -0.93
CA LYS A 423 1.66 2.81 0.16
C LYS A 423 0.15 3.01 0.25
N ARG A 424 -0.63 2.42 -0.67
CA ARG A 424 -2.09 2.36 -0.53
C ARG A 424 -2.46 1.32 0.52
N TRP A 425 -3.69 1.43 1.02
CA TRP A 425 -4.33 0.43 1.88
C TRP A 425 -3.52 0.13 3.15
N GLN A 426 -2.86 1.16 3.71
CA GLN A 426 -2.24 1.15 5.02
C GLN A 426 -3.01 2.09 5.96
N CYS A 427 -3.11 1.75 7.25
CA CYS A 427 -3.76 2.58 8.24
C CYS A 427 -2.97 3.89 8.45
N PRO A 428 -3.59 5.08 8.41
CA PRO A 428 -2.90 6.37 8.59
C PRO A 428 -2.35 6.57 10.01
N ILE A 429 -2.75 5.73 10.98
CA ILE A 429 -2.38 5.86 12.40
C ILE A 429 -1.31 4.84 12.80
N CYS A 430 -1.50 3.56 12.43
CA CYS A 430 -0.59 2.47 12.84
C CYS A 430 0.16 1.78 11.70
N ALA A 431 -0.01 2.22 10.44
CA ALA A 431 0.59 1.64 9.23
C ALA A 431 0.31 0.14 8.97
N LYS A 432 -0.52 -0.53 9.79
CA LYS A 432 -1.01 -1.89 9.48
C LYS A 432 -1.76 -1.90 8.14
N PRO A 433 -1.65 -2.96 7.32
CA PRO A 433 -2.48 -3.12 6.12
C PRO A 433 -3.97 -3.08 6.45
N LEU A 434 -4.77 -2.56 5.52
CA LEU A 434 -6.23 -2.48 5.61
C LEU A 434 -6.87 -3.16 4.38
N SER A 435 -8.00 -3.83 4.63
CA SER A 435 -8.88 -4.39 3.60
C SER A 435 -10.11 -3.50 3.43
N THR A 436 -10.72 -3.53 2.24
CA THR A 436 -12.07 -3.02 1.99
C THR A 436 -13.15 -4.09 2.14
N GLU A 437 -12.75 -5.37 2.03
CA GLU A 437 -13.55 -6.57 2.39
C GLU A 437 -13.57 -6.79 3.91
#